data_AF-A0A971SBD2-F1
#
_entry.id   AF-A0A971SBD2-F1
#
_cell.length_a   1.000
_cell.length_b   1.000
_cell.length_c   1.000
_cell.angle_alpha   90.00
_cell.angle_beta   90.00
_cell.angle_gamma   90.00
#
_symmetry.space_group_name_H-M   'P 1'
#
loop_
_entity.id
_entity.type
_entity.pdbx_description
1 polymer ?
#
loop_
_entity_poly.entity_id
_entity_poly.type
_entity_poly.pdbx_seq_one_letter_code
_entity_poly.pdbx_strand_id
1 'polypeptide(L)'
;PIYIDIRKILPLVSYSYEDKALYAILIFKYLIQEILDCIIENLQFIYQINPFEGNRIFEKFKEEQLTTILNKLNLEYDGKKVCKMGDLELSEEEIKSLVGCLNLSLSPELSSAISTSLKSNSTTKYVKYISFSDISKYISMIPENLGGIKIFCLLDEWSEIPLDVQPYLADLLKRGFIPSKFTFKIAGITNRVNLSQRSTNRILGFEEGGDIFAYNLDNRYIFEINKVQTRDFYNELLYKHLSIFNDYLKNSFFDTQKNKADRNFINNFFTNHSLSEILIASAGIPRDFMNLFINAYDKFILNVSSNNTRIGVKHVRLATIDWYQIDKKGEIEKDINTKILLEKIVNEIIIQKKKTHFIIPEKFSNNKYLQNLIDLRALHLRKRGISHQDIKGISYNVYSIDYGCYTSLNIFQSSLDSQLLDNISTVENFREIRRVSLEDDFFNKFILEIGEAFNCPHCGKTIDTNHASYVKKKLCNNCFEEVL
;
A
#
# COMPACT_ATOMS: atom_id res chain seq x y z
N PRO A 1 17.05 13.67 -0.69
CA PRO A 1 15.68 13.18 -0.99
C PRO A 1 14.75 13.76 0.07
N ILE A 2 13.53 14.13 -0.31
CA ILE A 2 12.51 14.66 0.60
C ILE A 2 11.58 13.50 0.93
N TYR A 3 11.39 13.21 2.22
CA TYR A 3 10.43 12.22 2.71
C TYR A 3 9.22 12.94 3.26
N ILE A 4 8.03 12.55 2.83
CA ILE A 4 6.76 13.16 3.23
C ILE A 4 5.81 12.06 3.67
N ASP A 5 5.39 12.12 4.92
CA ASP A 5 4.30 11.29 5.46
C ASP A 5 2.98 12.02 5.21
N ILE A 6 2.16 11.49 4.30
CA ILE A 6 0.95 12.18 3.84
C ILE A 6 -0.05 12.41 4.98
N ARG A 7 -0.04 11.59 6.03
CA ARG A 7 -0.93 11.75 7.19
C ARG A 7 -0.80 13.12 7.86
N LYS A 8 0.39 13.73 7.78
CA LYS A 8 0.66 15.04 8.38
C LYS A 8 0.03 16.19 7.61
N ILE A 9 -0.30 15.97 6.33
CA ILE A 9 -0.83 16.97 5.42
C ILE A 9 -2.26 16.68 4.97
N LEU A 10 -2.96 15.75 5.64
CA LEU A 10 -4.38 15.54 5.36
C LEU A 10 -5.19 16.76 5.82
N PRO A 11 -6.09 17.31 4.98
CA PRO A 11 -6.92 18.45 5.36
C PRO A 11 -7.79 18.13 6.57
N LEU A 12 -7.91 19.11 7.48
CA LEU A 12 -8.77 19.04 8.66
C LEU A 12 -10.27 19.17 8.34
N VAL A 13 -10.60 19.61 7.12
CA VAL A 13 -11.98 19.75 6.65
C VAL A 13 -12.61 18.36 6.52
N SER A 14 -13.85 18.21 7.00
CA SER A 14 -14.59 16.96 6.88
C SER A 14 -14.76 16.58 5.40
N TYR A 15 -14.32 15.38 5.04
CA TYR A 15 -14.52 14.83 3.71
C TYR A 15 -16.01 14.71 3.38
N SER A 16 -16.48 15.47 2.39
CA SER A 16 -17.79 15.31 1.74
C SER A 16 -17.59 14.60 0.40
N TYR A 17 -18.52 13.71 0.02
CA TYR A 17 -18.44 13.02 -1.28
C TYR A 17 -18.60 13.97 -2.48
N GLU A 18 -19.10 15.18 -2.26
CA GLU A 18 -19.36 16.18 -3.29
C GLU A 18 -18.09 16.96 -3.70
N ASP A 19 -17.05 17.02 -2.83
CA ASP A 19 -15.90 17.91 -3.00
C ASP A 19 -14.55 17.19 -3.16
N LYS A 20 -14.53 16.02 -3.82
CA LYS A 20 -13.31 15.18 -3.99
C LYS A 20 -12.14 15.93 -4.63
N ALA A 21 -12.43 16.74 -5.65
CA ALA A 21 -11.44 17.55 -6.34
C ALA A 21 -10.85 18.63 -5.41
N LEU A 22 -11.70 19.31 -4.63
CA LEU A 22 -11.25 20.31 -3.66
C LEU A 22 -10.34 19.68 -2.59
N TYR A 23 -10.72 18.52 -2.08
CA TYR A 23 -9.92 17.79 -1.10
C TYR A 23 -8.53 17.42 -1.65
N ALA A 24 -8.46 16.93 -2.91
CA ALA A 24 -7.20 16.64 -3.59
C ALA A 24 -6.31 17.88 -3.74
N ILE A 25 -6.90 19.04 -3.99
CA ILE A 25 -6.17 20.31 -4.19
C ILE A 25 -5.58 20.82 -2.89
N LEU A 26 -6.32 20.71 -1.80
CA LEU A 26 -5.80 21.05 -0.48
C LEU A 26 -4.57 20.19 -0.15
N ILE A 27 -4.65 18.87 -0.39
CA ILE A 27 -3.49 17.98 -0.21
C ILE A 27 -2.33 18.41 -1.12
N PHE A 28 -2.60 18.69 -2.40
CA PHE A 28 -1.57 19.12 -3.35
C PHE A 28 -0.87 20.42 -2.91
N LYS A 29 -1.63 21.39 -2.38
CA LYS A 29 -1.10 22.63 -1.83
C LYS A 29 -0.19 22.36 -0.62
N TYR A 30 -0.68 21.60 0.36
CA TYR A 30 0.12 21.26 1.53
C TYR A 30 1.37 20.47 1.17
N LEU A 31 1.29 19.61 0.16
CA LEU A 31 2.45 18.90 -0.36
C LEU A 31 3.51 19.85 -0.95
N ILE A 32 3.10 20.81 -1.79
CA ILE A 32 4.01 21.82 -2.34
C ILE A 32 4.67 22.63 -1.21
N GLN A 33 3.88 23.02 -0.21
CA GLN A 33 4.36 23.75 0.95
C GLN A 33 5.42 22.94 1.72
N GLU A 34 5.13 21.69 2.09
CA GLU A 34 6.09 20.80 2.77
C GLU A 34 7.38 20.59 1.96
N ILE A 35 7.28 20.45 0.64
CA ILE A 35 8.45 20.35 -0.23
C ILE A 35 9.31 21.61 -0.13
N LEU A 36 8.69 22.79 -0.18
CA LEU A 36 9.39 24.07 -0.14
C LEU A 36 9.99 24.34 1.24
N ASP A 37 9.24 24.09 2.32
CA ASP A 37 9.71 24.24 3.68
C ASP A 37 10.92 23.33 3.93
N CYS A 38 10.86 22.07 3.50
CA CYS A 38 12.00 21.14 3.59
C CYS A 38 13.22 21.63 2.79
N ILE A 39 13.02 22.21 1.59
CA ILE A 39 14.12 22.79 0.81
C ILE A 39 14.74 23.99 1.53
N ILE A 40 13.91 24.89 2.07
CA ILE A 40 14.34 26.11 2.77
C ILE A 40 15.16 25.74 4.01
N GLU A 41 14.66 24.82 4.84
CA GLU A 41 15.36 24.33 6.03
C GLU A 41 16.73 23.72 5.72
N ASN A 42 16.92 23.20 4.50
CA ASN A 42 18.12 22.48 4.09
C ASN A 42 18.99 23.24 3.07
N LEU A 43 18.79 24.55 2.87
CA LEU A 43 19.56 25.34 1.89
C LEU A 43 21.07 25.27 2.14
N GLN A 44 21.51 25.34 3.40
CA GLN A 44 22.92 25.26 3.76
C GLN A 44 23.56 23.95 3.29
N PHE A 45 22.85 22.84 3.54
CA PHE A 45 23.28 21.52 3.09
C PHE A 45 23.31 21.41 1.56
N ILE A 46 22.28 21.93 0.88
CA ILE A 46 22.15 21.86 -0.59
C ILE A 46 23.30 22.61 -1.27
N TYR A 47 23.67 23.79 -0.78
CA TYR A 47 24.73 24.62 -1.35
C TYR A 47 26.11 24.36 -0.76
N GLN A 48 26.25 23.37 0.13
CA GLN A 48 27.50 23.07 0.83
C GLN A 48 28.10 24.30 1.55
N ILE A 49 27.23 25.17 2.07
CA ILE A 49 27.64 26.36 2.81
C ILE A 49 28.14 25.90 4.18
N ASN A 50 29.36 26.28 4.52
CA ASN A 50 29.91 26.00 5.84
C ASN A 50 29.08 26.75 6.89
N PRO A 51 28.47 26.07 7.88
CA PRO A 51 27.61 26.71 8.88
C PRO A 51 28.35 27.76 9.74
N PHE A 52 29.68 27.74 9.73
CA PHE A 52 30.54 28.71 10.40
C PHE A 52 30.98 29.89 9.51
N GLU A 53 30.88 29.76 8.18
CA GLU A 53 31.10 30.84 7.22
C GLU A 53 29.73 31.40 6.82
N GLY A 54 29.12 32.13 7.76
CA GLY A 54 27.75 32.64 7.63
C GLY A 54 27.58 33.63 6.48
N ASN A 55 27.34 33.13 5.27
CA ASN A 55 26.92 33.94 4.14
C ASN A 55 25.39 34.14 4.17
N ARG A 56 24.91 34.69 5.30
CA ARG A 56 23.47 34.89 5.61
C ARG A 56 22.72 35.70 4.54
N ILE A 57 23.43 36.50 3.75
CA ILE A 57 22.86 37.31 2.66
C ILE A 57 22.45 36.41 1.48
N PHE A 58 23.28 35.43 1.11
CA PHE A 58 22.98 34.50 0.02
C PHE A 58 21.82 33.57 0.41
N GLU A 59 21.83 33.06 1.64
CA GLU A 59 20.75 32.24 2.19
C GLU A 59 19.42 33.00 2.17
N LYS A 60 19.37 34.22 2.72
CA LYS A 60 18.18 35.07 2.71
C LYS A 60 17.70 35.38 1.30
N PHE A 61 18.61 35.66 0.36
CA PHE A 61 18.23 35.90 -1.03
C PHE A 61 17.58 34.67 -1.68
N LYS A 62 18.11 33.47 -1.43
CA LYS A 62 17.52 32.22 -1.93
C LYS A 62 16.20 31.87 -1.25
N GLU A 63 16.11 32.10 0.05
CA GLU A 63 14.88 32.00 0.83
C GLU A 63 13.82 32.96 0.29
N GLU A 64 14.16 34.22 0.00
CA GLU A 64 13.26 35.20 -0.62
C GLU A 64 12.81 34.76 -2.02
N GLN A 65 13.71 34.19 -2.85
CA GLN A 65 13.36 33.65 -4.16
C GLN A 65 12.35 32.49 -4.05
N LEU A 66 12.60 31.52 -3.17
CA LEU A 66 11.72 30.37 -2.95
C LEU A 66 10.39 30.80 -2.31
N THR A 67 10.43 31.71 -1.35
CA THR A 67 9.24 32.31 -0.74
C THR A 67 8.44 33.12 -1.76
N THR A 68 9.08 33.76 -2.73
CA THR A 68 8.41 34.43 -3.84
C THR A 68 7.72 33.42 -4.77
N ILE A 69 8.34 32.26 -5.02
CA ILE A 69 7.71 31.16 -5.77
C ILE A 69 6.51 30.60 -5.00
N LEU A 70 6.66 30.34 -3.70
CA LEU A 70 5.56 29.91 -2.82
C LEU A 70 4.42 30.92 -2.86
N ASN A 71 4.73 32.20 -2.70
CA ASN A 71 3.75 33.27 -2.79
C ASN A 71 3.04 33.20 -4.13
N LYS A 72 3.76 33.13 -5.27
CA LYS A 72 3.18 33.03 -6.61
C LYS A 72 2.33 31.78 -6.86
N LEU A 73 2.71 30.64 -6.28
CA LEU A 73 1.91 29.42 -6.28
C LEU A 73 0.63 29.58 -5.43
N ASN A 74 0.67 30.47 -4.44
CA ASN A 74 -0.46 30.89 -3.61
C ASN A 74 -1.15 32.18 -4.11
N LEU A 75 -0.89 32.64 -5.36
CA LEU A 75 -1.57 33.81 -5.94
C LEU A 75 -2.70 33.36 -6.89
N GLU A 76 -3.90 33.90 -6.69
CA GLU A 76 -5.06 33.74 -7.59
C GLU A 76 -5.00 34.72 -8.77
N TYR A 77 -5.55 34.34 -9.93
CA TYR A 77 -5.74 35.23 -11.09
C TYR A 77 -7.24 35.53 -11.32
N ASP A 78 -7.67 36.75 -11.00
CA ASP A 78 -9.06 37.25 -11.12
C ASP A 78 -9.31 37.97 -12.47
N GLY A 79 -8.55 37.65 -13.52
CA GLY A 79 -8.66 38.29 -14.84
C GLY A 79 -8.25 39.77 -14.92
N LYS A 80 -7.98 40.46 -13.80
CA LYS A 80 -7.53 41.88 -13.78
C LYS A 80 -6.42 42.19 -12.77
N LYS A 81 -6.33 41.51 -11.62
CA LYS A 81 -5.29 41.72 -10.59
C LYS A 81 -4.93 40.40 -9.89
N VAL A 82 -3.74 40.39 -9.28
CA VAL A 82 -3.15 39.25 -8.57
C VAL A 82 -3.35 39.46 -7.05
N CYS A 83 -3.92 38.49 -6.33
CA CYS A 83 -4.27 38.59 -4.90
C CYS A 83 -3.63 37.45 -4.05
N LYS A 84 -3.30 37.73 -2.78
CA LYS A 84 -2.84 36.72 -1.78
C LYS A 84 -4.03 35.91 -1.23
N MET A 85 -3.83 34.60 -1.01
CA MET A 85 -4.88 33.62 -0.66
C MET A 85 -5.74 33.92 0.58
N GLY A 86 -7.06 33.74 0.39
CA GLY A 86 -7.96 32.90 1.22
C GLY A 86 -8.29 31.60 0.44
N ASP A 87 -9.20 30.74 0.94
CA ASP A 87 -9.52 29.39 0.42
C ASP A 87 -9.55 29.26 -1.12
N LEU A 88 -8.87 28.21 -1.63
CA LEU A 88 -8.63 27.95 -3.05
C LEU A 88 -9.84 27.23 -3.68
N GLU A 89 -10.61 27.91 -4.53
CA GLU A 89 -11.61 27.27 -5.39
C GLU A 89 -11.03 27.10 -6.81
N LEU A 90 -11.21 25.91 -7.42
CA LEU A 90 -10.98 25.76 -8.85
C LEU A 90 -12.09 26.42 -9.64
N SER A 91 -11.78 26.75 -10.88
CA SER A 91 -12.77 27.25 -11.80
C SER A 91 -13.90 26.29 -12.09
N GLU A 92 -15.11 26.80 -12.26
CA GLU A 92 -16.23 26.00 -12.76
C GLU A 92 -15.95 25.40 -14.14
N GLU A 93 -15.06 25.99 -14.95
CA GLU A 93 -14.68 25.47 -16.28
C GLU A 93 -13.61 24.38 -16.22
N GLU A 94 -12.66 24.43 -15.28
CA GLU A 94 -11.71 23.33 -15.05
C GLU A 94 -12.37 22.24 -14.22
N ILE A 95 -13.23 22.57 -13.25
CA ILE A 95 -14.16 21.64 -12.61
C ILE A 95 -15.08 21.07 -13.68
N LYS A 96 -15.68 21.83 -14.59
CA LYS A 96 -16.42 21.30 -15.77
C LYS A 96 -15.50 20.72 -16.85
N SER A 97 -14.19 20.82 -16.77
CA SER A 97 -13.29 20.04 -17.65
C SER A 97 -12.96 18.71 -16.99
N LEU A 98 -12.81 18.69 -15.67
CA LEU A 98 -12.67 17.52 -14.82
C LEU A 98 -14.00 16.74 -14.74
N VAL A 99 -15.14 17.44 -14.77
CA VAL A 99 -16.53 16.96 -14.64
C VAL A 99 -17.24 16.89 -16.00
N GLY A 100 -17.01 17.80 -16.94
CA GLY A 100 -17.54 17.71 -18.32
C GLY A 100 -16.77 16.73 -19.20
N CYS A 101 -15.59 16.26 -18.76
CA CYS A 101 -15.06 14.97 -19.24
C CYS A 101 -15.98 13.78 -18.88
N LEU A 102 -16.89 13.92 -17.90
CA LEU A 102 -17.86 12.89 -17.51
C LEU A 102 -19.20 12.99 -18.25
N ASN A 103 -19.61 14.16 -18.78
CA ASN A 103 -21.00 14.40 -19.23
C ASN A 103 -21.21 14.62 -20.74
N LEU A 104 -20.17 14.56 -21.58
CA LEU A 104 -20.33 14.75 -23.04
C LEU A 104 -20.77 13.47 -23.76
N SER A 105 -21.91 12.91 -23.34
CA SER A 105 -22.66 11.95 -24.14
C SER A 105 -24.14 12.04 -23.79
N LEU A 106 -24.88 12.83 -24.57
CA LEU A 106 -26.27 12.62 -25.01
C LEU A 106 -26.67 13.87 -25.82
N SER A 107 -26.51 13.77 -27.15
CA SER A 107 -27.12 14.55 -28.26
C SER A 107 -27.40 16.07 -28.14
N PRO A 108 -27.19 16.85 -29.22
CA PRO A 108 -27.43 18.29 -29.23
C PRO A 108 -28.92 18.58 -29.46
N GLU A 109 -29.58 19.22 -28.51
CA GLU A 109 -30.85 19.90 -28.79
C GLU A 109 -30.71 21.40 -28.55
N LEU A 110 -30.75 22.10 -29.68
CA LEU A 110 -30.84 23.54 -29.80
C LEU A 110 -32.22 23.99 -29.27
N SER A 111 -32.26 24.64 -28.11
CA SER A 111 -33.44 25.41 -27.68
C SER A 111 -33.06 26.88 -27.51
N SER A 112 -33.38 27.66 -28.55
CA SER A 112 -33.46 29.11 -28.45
C SER A 112 -34.72 29.48 -27.66
N ALA A 113 -34.57 30.13 -26.52
CA ALA A 113 -35.64 30.89 -25.90
C ALA A 113 -35.10 32.24 -25.42
N ILE A 114 -35.52 33.29 -26.11
CA ILE A 114 -35.34 34.69 -25.69
C ILE A 114 -36.40 34.98 -24.63
N SER A 115 -35.99 35.39 -23.43
CA SER A 115 -36.85 36.16 -22.54
C SER A 115 -36.03 37.15 -21.68
N THR A 116 -36.19 38.42 -22.06
CA THR A 116 -36.38 39.60 -21.19
C THR A 116 -35.64 39.69 -19.86
N SER A 117 -34.79 40.71 -19.80
CA SER A 117 -34.16 41.30 -18.62
C SER A 117 -35.11 41.51 -17.43
N LEU A 118 -34.83 40.79 -16.35
CA LEU A 118 -35.12 41.23 -14.98
C LEU A 118 -33.79 41.43 -14.28
N LYS A 119 -33.50 42.69 -13.91
CA LYS A 119 -32.43 43.04 -12.99
C LYS A 119 -32.79 42.48 -11.61
N SER A 120 -32.39 41.24 -11.34
CA SER A 120 -32.12 40.79 -9.97
C SER A 120 -30.67 41.15 -9.65
N ASN A 121 -30.45 41.78 -8.51
CA ASN A 121 -29.12 41.93 -7.94
C ASN A 121 -28.63 40.54 -7.51
N SER A 122 -28.19 39.72 -8.47
CA SER A 122 -27.31 38.60 -8.18
C SER A 122 -25.91 39.18 -8.03
N THR A 123 -25.39 39.14 -6.81
CA THR A 123 -23.95 39.19 -6.57
C THR A 123 -23.33 38.07 -7.41
N THR A 124 -22.82 38.44 -8.58
CA THR A 124 -21.98 37.55 -9.40
C THR A 124 -20.79 37.16 -8.53
N LYS A 125 -20.85 35.98 -7.91
CA LYS A 125 -19.69 35.34 -7.30
C LYS A 125 -18.70 35.09 -8.45
N TYR A 126 -17.71 35.97 -8.57
CA TYR A 126 -16.59 35.78 -9.46
C TYR A 126 -15.85 34.54 -8.97
N VAL A 127 -15.99 33.43 -9.71
CA VAL A 127 -15.24 32.20 -9.48
C VAL A 127 -13.75 32.51 -9.71
N LYS A 128 -12.88 31.97 -8.87
CA LYS A 128 -11.42 32.24 -8.85
C LYS A 128 -10.68 31.08 -9.55
N TYR A 129 -9.58 31.36 -10.26
CA TYR A 129 -8.93 30.40 -11.17
C TYR A 129 -7.41 30.34 -10.91
N ILE A 130 -6.80 29.14 -11.01
CA ILE A 130 -5.34 28.93 -11.13
C ILE A 130 -5.06 28.05 -12.34
N SER A 131 -4.23 28.53 -13.29
CA SER A 131 -3.84 27.74 -14.45
C SER A 131 -2.74 26.72 -14.10
N PHE A 132 -2.91 25.45 -14.48
CA PHE A 132 -1.86 24.43 -14.38
C PHE A 132 -0.58 24.80 -15.15
N SER A 133 -0.69 25.60 -16.21
CA SER A 133 0.47 26.10 -16.94
C SER A 133 1.38 26.94 -16.03
N ASP A 134 0.78 27.78 -15.18
CA ASP A 134 1.51 28.61 -14.24
C ASP A 134 2.09 27.80 -13.08
N ILE A 135 1.29 26.88 -12.51
CA ILE A 135 1.76 25.95 -11.47
C ILE A 135 3.00 25.19 -11.95
N SER A 136 2.89 24.54 -13.11
CA SER A 136 3.98 23.78 -13.73
C SER A 136 5.23 24.64 -13.95
N LYS A 137 5.05 25.85 -14.48
CA LYS A 137 6.13 26.80 -14.69
C LYS A 137 6.84 27.15 -13.38
N TYR A 138 6.10 27.51 -12.33
CA TYR A 138 6.69 27.86 -11.03
C TYR A 138 7.37 26.67 -10.35
N ILE A 139 6.78 25.47 -10.44
CA ILE A 139 7.40 24.25 -9.93
C ILE A 139 8.71 23.95 -10.67
N SER A 140 8.76 24.13 -11.99
CA SER A 140 9.97 23.91 -12.79
C SER A 140 11.12 24.86 -12.43
N MET A 141 10.81 26.06 -11.93
CA MET A 141 11.82 27.01 -11.46
C MET A 141 12.49 26.59 -10.14
N ILE A 142 11.84 25.76 -9.32
CA ILE A 142 12.39 25.38 -8.00
C ILE A 142 13.73 24.63 -8.15
N PRO A 143 13.83 23.51 -8.90
CA PRO A 143 15.10 22.83 -9.08
C PRO A 143 16.13 23.66 -9.83
N GLU A 144 15.72 24.52 -10.78
CA GLU A 144 16.60 25.43 -11.51
C GLU A 144 17.28 26.44 -10.57
N ASN A 145 16.51 27.03 -9.66
CA ASN A 145 17.02 27.96 -8.66
C ASN A 145 18.01 27.31 -7.69
N LEU A 146 17.93 25.99 -7.51
CA LEU A 146 18.82 25.15 -6.70
C LEU A 146 20.03 24.61 -7.47
N GLY A 147 20.40 25.24 -8.60
CA GLY A 147 21.52 24.80 -9.42
C GLY A 147 21.19 23.66 -10.38
N GLY A 148 19.91 23.46 -10.69
CA GLY A 148 19.45 22.45 -11.65
C GLY A 148 19.49 21.01 -11.12
N ILE A 149 19.49 20.82 -9.81
CA ILE A 149 19.52 19.50 -9.15
C ILE A 149 18.24 18.70 -9.45
N LYS A 150 18.32 17.38 -9.31
CA LYS A 150 17.16 16.48 -9.37
C LYS A 150 16.62 16.25 -7.96
N ILE A 151 15.33 16.47 -7.75
CA ILE A 151 14.69 16.34 -6.44
C ILE A 151 13.89 15.04 -6.40
N PHE A 152 14.26 14.15 -5.49
CA PHE A 152 13.50 12.92 -5.23
C PHE A 152 12.55 13.14 -4.06
N CYS A 153 11.26 12.93 -4.27
CA CYS A 153 10.21 12.99 -3.25
C CYS A 153 9.69 11.57 -2.99
N LEU A 154 9.74 11.13 -1.73
CA LEU A 154 9.19 9.88 -1.25
C LEU A 154 7.88 10.21 -0.53
N LEU A 155 6.76 9.88 -1.16
CA LEU A 155 5.43 10.07 -0.59
C LEU A 155 5.03 8.77 0.11
N ASP A 156 5.00 8.79 1.44
CA ASP A 156 4.60 7.64 2.24
C ASP A 156 3.14 7.75 2.69
N GLU A 157 2.53 6.61 2.98
CA GLU A 157 1.16 6.51 3.49
C GLU A 157 0.09 7.02 2.50
N TRP A 158 0.29 6.82 1.19
CA TRP A 158 -0.70 7.19 0.16
C TRP A 158 -2.08 6.55 0.38
N SER A 159 -2.10 5.37 0.98
CA SER A 159 -3.31 4.61 1.31
C SER A 159 -4.22 5.29 2.33
N GLU A 160 -3.74 6.33 3.02
CA GLU A 160 -4.53 7.12 3.96
C GLU A 160 -5.39 8.19 3.27
N ILE A 161 -5.11 8.49 2.00
CA ILE A 161 -5.97 9.36 1.17
C ILE A 161 -7.22 8.57 0.75
N PRO A 162 -8.43 9.16 0.81
CA PRO A 162 -9.65 8.50 0.32
C PRO A 162 -9.51 7.99 -1.13
N LEU A 163 -9.92 6.74 -1.39
CA LEU A 163 -9.69 6.02 -2.65
C LEU A 163 -10.18 6.76 -3.91
N ASP A 164 -11.25 7.54 -3.77
CA ASP A 164 -11.86 8.32 -4.83
C ASP A 164 -11.25 9.72 -4.99
N VAL A 165 -10.46 10.19 -4.02
CA VAL A 165 -9.65 11.41 -4.11
C VAL A 165 -8.30 11.13 -4.79
N GLN A 166 -7.71 9.95 -4.53
CA GLN A 166 -6.37 9.60 -5.01
C GLN A 166 -6.13 9.85 -6.53
N PRO A 167 -7.06 9.50 -7.45
CA PRO A 167 -6.88 9.78 -8.88
C PRO A 167 -6.78 11.27 -9.22
N TYR A 168 -7.52 12.12 -8.49
CA TYR A 168 -7.45 13.57 -8.67
C TYR A 168 -6.10 14.09 -8.23
N LEU A 169 -5.61 13.70 -7.05
CA LEU A 169 -4.28 14.10 -6.57
C LEU A 169 -3.18 13.61 -7.51
N ALA A 170 -3.29 12.38 -8.02
CA ALA A 170 -2.39 11.85 -9.04
C ALA A 170 -2.38 12.73 -10.31
N ASP A 171 -3.54 13.21 -10.76
CA ASP A 171 -3.64 14.10 -11.92
C ASP A 171 -3.01 15.48 -11.66
N LEU A 172 -3.19 16.02 -10.44
CA LEU A 172 -2.54 17.26 -10.00
C LEU A 172 -1.02 17.13 -9.99
N LEU A 173 -0.49 16.04 -9.43
CA LEU A 173 0.93 15.73 -9.43
C LEU A 173 1.48 15.57 -10.85
N LYS A 174 0.75 14.83 -11.70
CA LYS A 174 1.07 14.66 -13.11
C LYS A 174 1.21 15.99 -13.82
N ARG A 175 0.19 16.85 -13.75
CA ARG A 175 0.19 18.15 -14.45
C ARG A 175 1.17 19.16 -13.85
N GLY A 176 1.31 19.17 -12.53
CA GLY A 176 2.16 20.13 -11.83
C GLY A 176 3.65 19.82 -11.96
N PHE A 177 4.04 18.55 -11.93
CA PHE A 177 5.44 18.17 -11.77
C PHE A 177 6.09 17.44 -12.95
N ILE A 178 5.35 16.82 -13.88
CA ILE A 178 5.98 16.11 -15.01
C ILE A 178 7.01 16.94 -15.79
N PRO A 179 6.79 18.23 -16.11
CA PRO A 179 7.76 19.02 -16.87
C PRO A 179 8.97 19.48 -16.03
N SER A 180 9.04 19.13 -14.74
CA SER A 180 10.07 19.57 -13.81
C SER A 180 11.09 18.45 -13.48
N LYS A 181 12.19 18.81 -12.79
CA LYS A 181 13.22 17.85 -12.33
C LYS A 181 12.85 17.12 -11.03
N PHE A 182 11.56 16.94 -10.76
CA PHE A 182 11.09 16.15 -9.63
C PHE A 182 10.93 14.68 -10.02
N THR A 183 11.11 13.78 -9.07
CA THR A 183 10.81 12.35 -9.22
C THR A 183 10.14 11.85 -7.97
N PHE A 184 8.92 11.33 -8.13
CA PHE A 184 8.12 10.82 -7.04
C PHE A 184 8.28 9.30 -6.92
N LYS A 185 8.41 8.82 -5.69
CA LYS A 185 8.14 7.43 -5.32
C LYS A 185 6.98 7.44 -4.35
N ILE A 186 5.89 6.79 -4.74
CA ILE A 186 4.67 6.71 -3.95
C ILE A 186 4.64 5.35 -3.27
N ALA A 187 4.60 5.34 -1.94
CA ALA A 187 4.43 4.14 -1.14
C ALA A 187 2.98 4.03 -0.68
N GLY A 188 2.42 2.82 -0.82
CA GLY A 188 1.06 2.52 -0.42
C GLY A 188 0.78 1.03 -0.53
N ILE A 189 -0.31 0.61 0.10
CA ILE A 189 -0.82 -0.76 0.11
C ILE A 189 -1.59 -1.00 -1.19
N THR A 190 -1.25 -2.05 -1.92
CA THR A 190 -1.75 -2.33 -3.28
C THR A 190 -3.27 -2.18 -3.42
N ASN A 191 -4.07 -2.70 -2.49
CA ASN A 191 -5.53 -2.67 -2.57
C ASN A 191 -6.16 -1.35 -2.08
N ARG A 192 -5.36 -0.50 -1.44
CA ARG A 192 -5.75 0.82 -0.93
C ARG A 192 -5.18 1.95 -1.79
N VAL A 193 -4.64 1.63 -2.97
CA VAL A 193 -4.05 2.59 -3.89
C VAL A 193 -4.82 2.57 -5.20
N ASN A 194 -5.27 3.75 -5.61
CA ASN A 194 -5.93 4.02 -6.88
C ASN A 194 -5.33 5.27 -7.52
N LEU A 195 -4.40 5.08 -8.46
CA LEU A 195 -3.67 6.19 -9.07
C LEU A 195 -4.30 6.73 -10.35
N SER A 196 -5.30 6.04 -10.90
CA SER A 196 -5.99 6.52 -12.09
C SER A 196 -7.43 6.07 -12.16
N GLN A 197 -8.24 6.89 -12.82
CA GLN A 197 -9.61 6.57 -13.16
C GLN A 197 -9.77 6.67 -14.68
N ARG A 198 -10.20 5.58 -15.31
CA ARG A 198 -10.50 5.53 -16.74
C ARG A 198 -11.95 5.94 -16.98
N SER A 199 -12.13 6.99 -17.76
CA SER A 199 -13.38 7.31 -18.45
C SER A 199 -13.26 6.88 -19.92
N THR A 200 -14.39 6.79 -20.63
CA THR A 200 -14.50 6.22 -21.99
C THR A 200 -13.45 6.70 -22.99
N ASN A 201 -12.98 7.95 -22.89
CA ASN A 201 -11.97 8.53 -23.80
C ASN A 201 -10.75 9.15 -23.10
N ARG A 202 -10.65 9.13 -21.77
CA ARG A 202 -9.57 9.82 -21.03
C ARG A 202 -9.18 9.09 -19.75
N ILE A 203 -7.91 9.20 -19.39
CA ILE A 203 -7.35 8.69 -18.14
C ILE A 203 -7.12 9.90 -17.23
N LEU A 204 -7.80 9.94 -16.08
CA LEU A 204 -7.49 10.85 -14.99
C LEU A 204 -6.39 10.21 -14.13
N GLY A 205 -5.33 10.96 -13.79
CA GLY A 205 -4.25 10.46 -12.93
C GLY A 205 -3.08 9.83 -13.68
N PHE A 206 -2.33 8.96 -13.00
CA PHE A 206 -1.13 8.31 -13.56
C PHE A 206 -1.46 7.05 -14.34
N GLU A 207 -1.02 6.98 -15.59
CA GLU A 207 -1.08 5.74 -16.36
C GLU A 207 0.04 4.78 -15.93
N GLU A 208 -0.34 3.57 -15.51
CA GLU A 208 0.60 2.52 -15.16
C GLU A 208 1.39 2.04 -16.40
N GLY A 209 2.71 1.99 -16.30
CA GLY A 209 3.62 1.66 -17.40
C GLY A 209 3.94 2.83 -18.33
N GLY A 210 3.22 3.96 -18.22
CA GLY A 210 3.50 5.21 -18.92
C GLY A 210 4.10 6.27 -17.99
N ASP A 211 3.30 6.74 -17.04
CA ASP A 211 3.69 7.78 -16.09
C ASP A 211 4.33 7.21 -14.81
N ILE A 212 3.88 6.03 -14.36
CA ILE A 212 4.35 5.40 -13.13
C ILE A 212 4.62 3.91 -13.32
N PHE A 213 5.65 3.40 -12.64
CA PHE A 213 6.04 2.00 -12.67
C PHE A 213 5.94 1.40 -11.27
N ALA A 214 5.00 0.47 -11.10
CA ALA A 214 4.82 -0.23 -9.83
C ALA A 214 6.00 -1.17 -9.55
N TYR A 215 6.41 -1.22 -8.29
CA TYR A 215 7.41 -2.17 -7.80
C TYR A 215 6.93 -2.79 -6.49
N ASN A 216 6.60 -4.08 -6.53
CA ASN A 216 6.13 -4.80 -5.34
C ASN A 216 7.32 -5.16 -4.43
N LEU A 217 7.24 -4.78 -3.16
CA LEU A 217 8.27 -5.03 -2.15
C LEU A 217 8.04 -6.34 -1.36
N ASP A 218 6.82 -6.85 -1.33
CA ASP A 218 6.39 -7.99 -0.50
C ASP A 218 7.22 -9.25 -0.77
N ASN A 219 7.65 -9.44 -2.02
CA ASN A 219 8.40 -10.62 -2.42
C ASN A 219 9.92 -10.48 -2.30
N ARG A 220 10.43 -9.36 -1.78
CA ARG A 220 11.86 -9.03 -1.82
C ARG A 220 12.72 -9.84 -0.85
N TYR A 221 12.20 -10.09 0.36
CA TYR A 221 12.92 -10.73 1.47
C TYR A 221 12.22 -11.99 1.96
N ILE A 222 11.59 -12.73 1.05
CA ILE A 222 10.96 -14.01 1.37
C ILE A 222 12.03 -15.08 1.50
N PHE A 223 12.10 -15.72 2.65
CA PHE A 223 13.11 -16.73 2.93
C PHE A 223 12.94 -17.97 2.05
N GLU A 224 11.71 -18.39 1.81
CA GLU A 224 11.36 -19.53 0.96
C GLU A 224 11.79 -19.36 -0.50
N ILE A 225 11.87 -18.11 -0.99
CA ILE A 225 12.27 -17.79 -2.37
C ILE A 225 13.78 -17.58 -2.46
N ASN A 226 14.37 -16.80 -1.54
CA ASN A 226 15.80 -16.46 -1.59
C ASN A 226 16.45 -16.57 -0.20
N LYS A 227 16.74 -17.81 0.23
CA LYS A 227 17.31 -18.12 1.55
C LYS A 227 18.57 -17.30 1.86
N VAL A 228 19.51 -17.22 0.91
CA VAL A 228 20.82 -16.56 1.13
C VAL A 228 20.67 -15.06 1.26
N GLN A 229 19.99 -14.42 0.30
CA GLN A 229 19.85 -12.96 0.32
C GLN A 229 19.01 -12.48 1.49
N THR A 230 17.94 -13.20 1.83
CA THR A 230 17.09 -12.89 2.98
C THR A 230 17.89 -13.01 4.27
N ARG A 231 18.65 -14.11 4.46
CA ARG A 231 19.51 -14.28 5.64
C ARG A 231 20.55 -13.16 5.75
N ASP A 232 21.25 -12.84 4.66
CA ASP A 232 22.27 -11.79 4.64
C ASP A 232 21.66 -10.41 4.99
N PHE A 233 20.46 -10.10 4.49
CA PHE A 233 19.75 -8.86 4.82
C PHE A 233 19.42 -8.78 6.31
N TYR A 234 18.82 -9.82 6.89
CA TYR A 234 18.43 -9.81 8.30
C TYR A 234 19.62 -9.88 9.25
N ASN A 235 20.71 -10.54 8.85
CA ASN A 235 21.98 -10.51 9.56
C ASN A 235 22.55 -9.08 9.65
N GLU A 236 22.58 -8.38 8.51
CA GLU A 236 23.04 -7.00 8.44
C GLU A 236 22.11 -6.05 9.21
N LEU A 237 20.79 -6.24 9.11
CA LEU A 237 19.79 -5.47 9.85
C LEU A 237 20.02 -5.57 11.36
N LEU A 238 20.09 -6.79 11.88
CA LEU A 238 20.30 -7.04 13.30
C LEU A 238 21.64 -6.49 13.78
N TYR A 239 22.71 -6.69 13.00
CA TYR A 239 24.04 -6.16 13.30
C TYR A 239 24.02 -4.64 13.42
N LYS A 240 23.41 -3.93 12.47
CA LYS A 240 23.32 -2.46 12.50
C LYS A 240 22.60 -1.96 13.73
N HIS A 241 21.48 -2.59 14.10
CA HIS A 241 20.73 -2.20 15.30
C HIS A 241 21.53 -2.41 16.59
N LEU A 242 22.21 -3.55 16.74
CA LEU A 242 22.95 -3.88 17.96
C LEU A 242 24.30 -3.14 18.06
N SER A 243 24.95 -2.88 16.93
CA SER A 243 26.25 -2.19 16.89
C SER A 243 26.18 -0.73 17.34
N ILE A 244 24.99 -0.11 17.30
CA ILE A 244 24.79 1.25 17.82
C ILE A 244 25.04 1.31 19.33
N PHE A 245 24.78 0.22 20.04
CA PHE A 245 24.84 0.20 21.51
C PHE A 245 26.14 -0.39 22.05
N ASN A 246 26.98 -1.00 21.21
CA ASN A 246 28.16 -1.73 21.66
C ASN A 246 29.27 -1.73 20.61
N ASP A 247 30.31 -0.91 20.84
CA ASP A 247 31.48 -0.82 19.97
C ASP A 247 32.30 -2.12 19.90
N TYR A 248 32.29 -2.94 20.95
CA TYR A 248 32.95 -4.24 20.92
C TYR A 248 32.24 -5.19 19.95
N LEU A 249 30.91 -5.24 19.95
CA LEU A 249 30.14 -6.03 18.98
C LEU A 249 30.39 -5.54 17.56
N LYS A 250 30.38 -4.21 17.36
CA LYS A 250 30.69 -3.58 16.08
C LYS A 250 32.05 -4.05 15.56
N ASN A 251 33.12 -3.90 16.35
CA ASN A 251 34.47 -4.23 15.89
C ASN A 251 34.70 -5.74 15.73
N SER A 252 34.10 -6.57 16.58
CA SER A 252 34.32 -8.02 16.58
C SER A 252 33.61 -8.74 15.42
N PHE A 253 32.50 -8.19 14.94
CA PHE A 253 31.67 -8.81 13.89
C PHE A 253 31.63 -8.00 12.59
N PHE A 254 32.57 -7.08 12.39
CA PHE A 254 32.69 -6.33 11.15
C PHE A 254 33.70 -6.98 10.20
N ASP A 255 33.25 -7.36 9.01
CA ASP A 255 34.10 -7.81 7.91
C ASP A 255 34.66 -6.58 7.18
N THR A 256 35.91 -6.23 7.48
CA THR A 256 36.60 -5.08 6.87
C THR A 256 36.79 -5.21 5.36
N GLN A 257 36.87 -6.44 4.82
CA GLN A 257 37.02 -6.65 3.39
C GLN A 257 35.73 -6.39 2.63
N LYS A 258 34.59 -6.77 3.22
CA LYS A 258 33.26 -6.62 2.59
C LYS A 258 32.54 -5.34 3.01
N ASN A 259 33.07 -4.59 3.98
CA ASN A 259 32.45 -3.41 4.59
C ASN A 259 31.02 -3.70 5.09
N LYS A 260 30.83 -4.87 5.73
CA LYS A 260 29.52 -5.42 6.17
C LYS A 260 29.69 -6.29 7.42
N ALA A 261 28.58 -6.69 8.03
CA ALA A 261 28.59 -7.66 9.13
C ALA A 261 29.15 -9.02 8.69
N ASP A 262 29.81 -9.72 9.62
CA ASP A 262 30.12 -11.15 9.46
C ASP A 262 28.83 -11.92 9.18
N ARG A 263 28.86 -12.80 8.17
CA ARG A 263 27.74 -13.64 7.72
C ARG A 263 27.21 -14.58 8.81
N ASN A 264 28.00 -14.83 9.84
CA ASN A 264 27.64 -15.71 10.95
C ASN A 264 27.17 -14.95 12.20
N PHE A 265 27.09 -13.61 12.16
CA PHE A 265 26.67 -12.81 13.31
C PHE A 265 25.33 -13.26 13.89
N ILE A 266 24.32 -13.46 13.03
CA ILE A 266 22.97 -13.90 13.43
C ILE A 266 22.95 -15.32 14.04
N ASN A 267 23.93 -16.17 13.72
CA ASN A 267 24.03 -17.53 14.25
C ASN A 267 24.49 -17.56 15.71
N ASN A 268 24.95 -16.44 16.27
CA ASN A 268 25.22 -16.32 17.71
C ASN A 268 23.93 -16.31 18.52
N PHE A 269 22.81 -15.88 17.92
CA PHE A 269 21.52 -15.77 18.59
C PHE A 269 20.65 -17.00 18.36
N PHE A 270 20.69 -17.60 17.18
CA PHE A 270 19.77 -18.68 16.78
C PHE A 270 20.45 -20.02 16.53
N THR A 271 19.70 -21.11 16.71
CA THR A 271 20.03 -22.39 16.08
C THR A 271 19.64 -22.33 14.59
N ASN A 272 20.21 -23.19 13.74
CA ASN A 272 19.94 -23.13 12.29
C ASN A 272 18.44 -23.31 11.95
N HIS A 273 17.75 -24.17 12.69
CA HIS A 273 16.32 -24.41 12.51
C HIS A 273 15.49 -23.21 12.97
N SER A 274 15.77 -22.64 14.15
CA SER A 274 15.01 -21.49 14.66
C SER A 274 15.25 -20.23 13.83
N LEU A 275 16.45 -20.06 13.26
CA LEU A 275 16.74 -18.99 12.31
C LEU A 275 15.88 -19.10 11.05
N SER A 276 15.77 -20.31 10.48
CA SER A 276 14.93 -20.51 9.30
C SER A 276 13.46 -20.21 9.61
N GLU A 277 12.99 -20.65 10.77
CA GLU A 277 11.61 -20.48 11.20
C GLU A 277 11.24 -19.03 11.50
N ILE A 278 12.10 -18.26 12.19
CA ILE A 278 11.82 -16.84 12.44
C ILE A 278 11.84 -16.01 11.14
N LEU A 279 12.69 -16.37 10.18
CA LEU A 279 12.73 -15.71 8.87
C LEU A 279 11.45 -15.98 8.08
N ILE A 280 10.91 -17.21 8.13
CA ILE A 280 9.59 -17.52 7.57
C ILE A 280 8.48 -16.78 8.33
N ALA A 281 8.54 -16.78 9.67
CA ALA A 281 7.54 -16.15 10.52
C ALA A 281 7.44 -14.64 10.32
N SER A 282 8.56 -13.99 9.96
CA SER A 282 8.57 -12.58 9.62
C SER A 282 7.92 -12.25 8.27
N ALA A 283 7.62 -13.27 7.46
CA ALA A 283 7.07 -13.15 6.10
C ALA A 283 7.84 -12.21 5.15
N GLY A 284 9.11 -11.90 5.45
CA GLY A 284 9.94 -10.94 4.70
C GLY A 284 9.73 -9.48 5.10
N ILE A 285 9.08 -9.22 6.24
CA ILE A 285 8.81 -7.89 6.77
C ILE A 285 9.87 -7.54 7.83
N PRO A 286 10.71 -6.50 7.62
CA PRO A 286 11.78 -6.15 8.55
C PRO A 286 11.32 -5.81 9.96
N ARG A 287 10.19 -5.09 10.07
CA ARG A 287 9.59 -4.69 11.35
C ARG A 287 9.14 -5.90 12.17
N ASP A 288 8.40 -6.81 11.55
CA ASP A 288 7.89 -8.02 12.19
C ASP A 288 9.05 -8.91 12.67
N PHE A 289 10.11 -9.05 11.88
CA PHE A 289 11.32 -9.76 12.32
C PHE A 289 11.92 -9.15 13.59
N MET A 290 12.06 -7.83 13.69
CA MET A 290 12.65 -7.20 14.88
C MET A 290 11.79 -7.44 16.12
N ASN A 291 10.47 -7.33 16.00
CA ASN A 291 9.56 -7.61 17.12
C ASN A 291 9.57 -9.09 17.51
N LEU A 292 9.55 -10.00 16.53
CA LEU A 292 9.69 -11.44 16.78
C LEU A 292 11.04 -11.78 17.41
N PHE A 293 12.12 -11.12 16.99
CA PHE A 293 13.46 -11.30 17.56
C PHE A 293 13.48 -10.90 19.04
N ILE A 294 12.98 -9.70 19.37
CA ILE A 294 12.91 -9.19 20.75
C ILE A 294 12.09 -10.17 21.60
N ASN A 295 10.88 -10.52 21.15
CA ASN A 295 10.00 -11.44 21.88
C ASN A 295 10.64 -12.82 22.05
N ALA A 296 11.26 -13.38 21.00
CA ALA A 296 11.91 -14.69 21.06
C ALA A 296 13.12 -14.67 22.00
N TYR A 297 13.87 -13.57 22.04
CA TYR A 297 14.96 -13.37 22.96
C TYR A 297 14.47 -13.30 24.41
N ASP A 298 13.39 -12.55 24.68
CA ASP A 298 12.77 -12.51 26.01
C ASP A 298 12.28 -13.89 26.47
N LYS A 299 11.61 -14.64 25.58
CA LYS A 299 11.22 -16.03 25.87
C LYS A 299 12.42 -16.93 26.13
N PHE A 300 13.54 -16.72 25.45
CA PHE A 300 14.78 -17.45 25.67
C PHE A 300 15.37 -17.13 27.06
N ILE A 301 15.50 -15.85 27.42
CA ILE A 301 16.03 -15.40 28.71
C ILE A 301 15.15 -15.84 29.90
N LEU A 302 13.83 -15.84 29.74
CA LEU A 302 12.91 -16.27 30.81
C LEU A 302 12.88 -17.80 30.99
N ASN A 303 13.26 -18.58 29.97
CA ASN A 303 13.30 -20.05 30.00
C ASN A 303 14.73 -20.61 30.19
N VAL A 304 15.62 -19.86 30.84
CA VAL A 304 17.04 -20.23 31.15
C VAL A 304 17.16 -21.42 32.12
N SER A 305 16.07 -22.12 32.43
CA SER A 305 16.10 -23.44 33.07
C SER A 305 16.69 -24.55 32.19
N SER A 306 17.26 -24.23 31.03
CA SER A 306 17.82 -25.18 30.06
C SER A 306 19.25 -24.78 29.65
N ASN A 307 20.13 -25.76 29.44
CA ASN A 307 21.51 -25.62 28.91
C ASN A 307 21.60 -24.96 27.50
N ASN A 308 20.56 -24.25 27.07
CA ASN A 308 20.48 -23.62 25.77
C ASN A 308 21.31 -22.35 25.75
N THR A 309 22.28 -22.29 24.86
CA THR A 309 23.12 -21.10 24.64
C THR A 309 22.55 -20.16 23.57
N ARG A 310 21.45 -20.57 22.89
CA ARG A 310 20.84 -19.86 21.75
C ARG A 310 19.32 -19.99 21.75
N ILE A 311 18.65 -19.07 21.07
CA ILE A 311 17.21 -19.09 20.81
C ILE A 311 16.88 -20.33 19.96
N GLY A 312 16.25 -21.33 20.58
CA GLY A 312 15.64 -22.48 19.91
C GLY A 312 14.24 -22.24 19.34
N VAL A 313 13.74 -23.23 18.59
CA VAL A 313 12.43 -23.23 17.89
C VAL A 313 11.25 -22.92 18.81
N LYS A 314 11.24 -23.51 20.02
CA LYS A 314 10.18 -23.28 21.02
C LYS A 314 10.00 -21.79 21.33
N HIS A 315 11.09 -21.04 21.46
CA HIS A 315 11.03 -19.60 21.78
C HIS A 315 10.45 -18.80 20.61
N VAL A 316 10.82 -19.14 19.37
CA VAL A 316 10.28 -18.49 18.16
C VAL A 316 8.79 -18.75 18.02
N ARG A 317 8.34 -20.00 18.21
CA ARG A 317 6.91 -20.37 18.16
C ARG A 317 6.10 -19.61 19.20
N LEU A 318 6.56 -19.56 20.45
CA LEU A 318 5.91 -18.79 21.51
C LEU A 318 5.86 -17.29 21.20
N ALA A 319 6.96 -16.71 20.73
CA ALA A 319 7.03 -15.31 20.33
C ALA A 319 6.06 -14.98 19.19
N THR A 320 5.90 -15.91 18.24
CA THR A 320 4.98 -15.75 17.11
C THR A 320 3.52 -15.79 17.56
N ILE A 321 3.16 -16.70 18.48
CA ILE A 321 1.80 -16.77 19.02
C ILE A 321 1.43 -15.46 19.71
N ASP A 322 2.33 -14.94 20.55
CA ASP A 322 2.13 -13.66 21.23
C ASP A 322 2.03 -12.51 20.22
N TRP A 323 2.92 -12.48 19.21
CA TRP A 323 2.90 -11.45 18.17
C TRP A 323 1.60 -11.47 17.37
N TYR A 324 1.10 -12.65 16.99
CA TYR A 324 -0.18 -12.78 16.27
C TYR A 324 -1.36 -12.28 17.09
N GLN A 325 -1.40 -12.60 18.40
CA GLN A 325 -2.47 -12.15 19.29
C GLN A 325 -2.54 -10.63 19.40
N ILE A 326 -1.38 -9.96 19.40
CA ILE A 326 -1.27 -8.50 19.49
C ILE A 326 -1.54 -7.83 18.14
N ASP A 327 -0.94 -8.33 17.06
CA ASP A 327 -0.89 -7.63 15.76
C ASP A 327 -2.12 -7.89 14.88
N LYS A 328 -2.63 -9.13 14.83
CA LYS A 328 -3.57 -9.56 13.76
C LYS A 328 -4.90 -10.06 14.29
N LYS A 329 -4.90 -10.79 15.41
CA LYS A 329 -6.09 -11.50 15.89
C LYS A 329 -7.28 -10.56 16.10
N GLY A 330 -7.05 -9.44 16.79
CA GLY A 330 -8.11 -8.47 17.09
C GLY A 330 -8.74 -7.85 15.85
N GLU A 331 -7.96 -7.58 14.79
CA GLU A 331 -8.48 -7.02 13.55
C GLU A 331 -9.26 -8.05 12.72
N ILE A 332 -8.77 -9.30 12.64
CA ILE A 332 -9.46 -10.39 11.94
C ILE A 332 -10.80 -10.69 12.62
N GLU A 333 -10.86 -10.64 13.95
CA GLU A 333 -12.08 -10.94 14.71
C GLU A 333 -13.18 -9.87 14.57
N LYS A 334 -12.86 -8.67 14.09
CA LYS A 334 -13.86 -7.62 13.81
C LYS A 334 -14.76 -7.92 12.61
N ASP A 335 -14.25 -8.65 11.61
CA ASP A 335 -15.02 -9.06 10.43
C ASP A 335 -15.24 -10.57 10.44
N ILE A 336 -16.44 -10.95 10.89
CA ILE A 336 -16.85 -12.35 11.05
C ILE A 336 -16.70 -13.17 9.76
N ASN A 337 -17.00 -12.57 8.60
CA ASN A 337 -16.97 -13.27 7.33
C ASN A 337 -15.54 -13.49 6.85
N THR A 338 -14.67 -12.47 7.02
CA THR A 338 -13.23 -12.58 6.78
C THR A 338 -12.60 -13.65 7.68
N LYS A 339 -13.00 -13.70 8.96
CA LYS A 339 -12.58 -14.75 9.90
C LYS A 339 -13.00 -16.15 9.43
N ILE A 340 -14.27 -16.34 9.07
CA ILE A 340 -14.78 -17.64 8.58
C ILE A 340 -13.99 -18.10 7.35
N LEU A 341 -13.68 -17.19 6.42
CA LEU A 341 -12.86 -17.50 5.25
C LEU A 341 -11.46 -18.00 5.67
N LEU A 342 -10.80 -17.31 6.59
CA LEU A 342 -9.47 -17.70 7.08
C LEU A 342 -9.51 -19.09 7.73
N GLU A 343 -10.48 -19.35 8.60
CA GLU A 343 -10.64 -20.65 9.29
C GLU A 343 -10.83 -21.79 8.28
N LYS A 344 -11.65 -21.56 7.24
CA LYS A 344 -11.84 -22.53 6.14
C LYS A 344 -10.57 -22.77 5.34
N ILE A 345 -9.84 -21.71 4.98
CA ILE A 345 -8.57 -21.82 4.26
C ILE A 345 -7.56 -22.60 5.10
N VAL A 346 -7.44 -22.30 6.39
CA VAL A 346 -6.53 -23.00 7.31
C VAL A 346 -6.90 -24.48 7.43
N ASN A 347 -8.18 -24.81 7.60
CA ASN A 347 -8.62 -26.20 7.69
C ASN A 347 -8.28 -26.99 6.39
N GLU A 348 -8.63 -26.43 5.23
CA GLU A 348 -8.42 -27.08 3.94
C GLU A 348 -6.91 -27.22 3.60
N ILE A 349 -6.12 -26.17 3.83
CA ILE A 349 -4.74 -26.10 3.35
C ILE A 349 -3.75 -26.66 4.38
N ILE A 350 -3.88 -26.28 5.64
CA ILE A 350 -2.94 -26.67 6.69
C ILE A 350 -3.32 -28.03 7.27
N ILE A 351 -4.57 -28.20 7.71
CA ILE A 351 -4.97 -29.41 8.45
C ILE A 351 -5.09 -30.60 7.50
N GLN A 352 -5.85 -30.43 6.41
CA GLN A 352 -6.12 -31.53 5.48
C GLN A 352 -4.95 -31.75 4.51
N LYS A 353 -4.46 -30.69 3.85
CA LYS A 353 -3.43 -30.81 2.81
C LYS A 353 -1.99 -30.74 3.35
N LYS A 354 -1.78 -30.31 4.60
CA LYS A 354 -0.44 -30.16 5.23
C LYS A 354 0.52 -29.28 4.42
N LYS A 355 -0.01 -28.20 3.85
CA LYS A 355 0.75 -27.22 3.05
C LYS A 355 0.52 -25.82 3.61
N THR A 356 1.47 -24.92 3.41
CA THR A 356 1.32 -23.49 3.75
C THR A 356 0.98 -22.62 2.55
N HIS A 357 1.24 -23.14 1.35
CA HIS A 357 1.05 -22.45 0.09
C HIS A 357 -0.02 -23.17 -0.74
N PHE A 358 -0.79 -22.39 -1.49
CA PHE A 358 -1.90 -22.87 -2.29
C PHE A 358 -2.16 -21.91 -3.44
N ILE A 359 -3.03 -22.30 -4.36
CA ILE A 359 -3.36 -21.51 -5.55
C ILE A 359 -4.87 -21.23 -5.61
N ILE A 360 -5.23 -20.04 -6.06
CA ILE A 360 -6.63 -19.63 -6.27
C ILE A 360 -6.77 -19.12 -7.71
N PRO A 361 -7.84 -19.49 -8.44
CA PRO A 361 -8.14 -18.91 -9.74
C PRO A 361 -8.18 -17.38 -9.71
N GLU A 362 -7.59 -16.73 -10.71
CA GLU A 362 -7.50 -15.25 -10.75
C GLU A 362 -8.86 -14.54 -10.67
N LYS A 363 -9.95 -15.18 -11.11
CA LYS A 363 -11.31 -14.64 -11.00
C LYS A 363 -11.75 -14.30 -9.58
N PHE A 364 -11.17 -14.96 -8.56
CA PHE A 364 -11.46 -14.68 -7.16
C PHE A 364 -10.55 -13.61 -6.55
N SER A 365 -9.57 -13.08 -7.29
CA SER A 365 -8.62 -12.09 -6.76
C SER A 365 -9.32 -10.85 -6.20
N ASN A 366 -10.46 -10.46 -6.78
CA ASN A 366 -11.21 -9.27 -6.34
C ASN A 366 -12.24 -9.59 -5.25
N ASN A 367 -12.24 -10.80 -4.69
CA ASN A 367 -13.12 -11.14 -3.57
C ASN A 367 -12.75 -10.27 -2.36
N LYS A 368 -13.71 -9.51 -1.82
CA LYS A 368 -13.48 -8.55 -0.74
C LYS A 368 -12.85 -9.19 0.51
N TYR A 369 -13.29 -10.38 0.89
CA TYR A 369 -12.79 -11.09 2.07
C TYR A 369 -11.36 -11.60 1.85
N LEU A 370 -11.06 -12.09 0.64
CA LEU A 370 -9.70 -12.48 0.30
C LEU A 370 -8.75 -11.27 0.34
N GLN A 371 -9.20 -10.11 -0.18
CA GLN A 371 -8.42 -8.88 -0.15
C GLN A 371 -8.22 -8.37 1.28
N ASN A 372 -9.25 -8.43 2.12
CA ASN A 372 -9.14 -8.11 3.54
C ASN A 372 -8.08 -8.99 4.24
N LEU A 373 -8.03 -10.30 3.95
CA LEU A 373 -6.99 -11.17 4.52
C LEU A 373 -5.58 -10.82 4.05
N ILE A 374 -5.42 -10.31 2.83
CA ILE A 374 -4.12 -9.85 2.31
C ILE A 374 -3.72 -8.54 2.99
N ASP A 375 -4.65 -7.59 3.12
CA ASP A 375 -4.41 -6.31 3.77
C ASP A 375 -4.06 -6.48 5.26
N LEU A 376 -4.72 -7.42 5.94
CA LEU A 376 -4.41 -7.84 7.31
C LEU A 376 -3.13 -8.68 7.42
N ARG A 377 -2.46 -8.98 6.30
CA ARG A 377 -1.25 -9.83 6.22
C ARG A 377 -1.47 -11.21 6.86
N ALA A 378 -2.71 -11.72 6.83
CA ALA A 378 -3.06 -13.09 7.21
C ALA A 378 -2.78 -14.06 6.06
N LEU A 379 -2.90 -13.55 4.82
CA LEU A 379 -2.47 -14.23 3.60
C LEU A 379 -1.47 -13.35 2.85
N HIS A 380 -0.51 -13.98 2.17
CA HIS A 380 0.48 -13.30 1.36
C HIS A 380 0.37 -13.75 -0.09
N LEU A 381 0.21 -12.81 -1.02
CA LEU A 381 0.24 -13.08 -2.46
C LEU A 381 1.69 -13.22 -2.93
N ARG A 382 2.11 -14.44 -3.28
CA ARG A 382 3.52 -14.75 -3.63
C ARG A 382 3.82 -14.67 -5.12
N LYS A 383 2.85 -14.99 -5.96
CA LYS A 383 3.03 -14.99 -7.43
C LYS A 383 1.70 -14.90 -8.15
N ARG A 384 1.64 -14.14 -9.25
CA ARG A 384 0.49 -14.10 -10.16
C ARG A 384 0.75 -14.90 -11.43
N GLY A 385 -0.31 -15.26 -12.17
CA GLY A 385 -0.17 -15.72 -13.54
C GLY A 385 0.41 -17.12 -13.73
N ILE A 386 0.14 -18.06 -12.81
CA ILE A 386 0.62 -19.45 -12.94
C ILE A 386 -0.47 -20.37 -13.47
N SER A 387 -0.07 -21.41 -14.20
CA SER A 387 -1.00 -22.45 -14.65
C SER A 387 -1.11 -23.58 -13.63
N HIS A 388 -2.32 -24.06 -13.42
CA HIS A 388 -2.56 -25.34 -12.75
C HIS A 388 -1.93 -26.49 -13.55
N GLN A 389 -1.50 -27.55 -12.88
CA GLN A 389 -0.87 -28.68 -13.58
C GLN A 389 -1.86 -29.43 -14.47
N ASP A 390 -3.06 -29.66 -13.94
CA ASP A 390 -4.07 -30.51 -14.55
C ASP A 390 -5.23 -29.72 -15.22
N ILE A 391 -5.29 -28.38 -15.03
CA ILE A 391 -6.37 -27.52 -15.56
C ILE A 391 -5.75 -26.52 -16.53
N LYS A 392 -6.14 -26.62 -17.81
CA LYS A 392 -5.64 -25.76 -18.88
C LYS A 392 -6.53 -24.53 -19.08
N GLY A 393 -5.92 -23.41 -19.45
CA GLY A 393 -6.64 -22.19 -19.84
C GLY A 393 -7.12 -21.30 -18.69
N ILE A 394 -6.88 -21.70 -17.44
CA ILE A 394 -7.18 -20.87 -16.25
C ILE A 394 -5.87 -20.40 -15.64
N SER A 395 -5.79 -19.09 -15.37
CA SER A 395 -4.68 -18.48 -14.64
C SER A 395 -4.96 -18.47 -13.14
N TYR A 396 -3.93 -18.78 -12.35
CA TYR A 396 -3.99 -18.89 -10.91
C TYR A 396 -2.96 -17.96 -10.25
N ASN A 397 -3.30 -17.53 -9.05
CA ASN A 397 -2.41 -16.79 -8.15
C ASN A 397 -1.97 -17.69 -6.99
N VAL A 398 -0.70 -17.59 -6.60
CA VAL A 398 -0.10 -18.29 -5.46
C VAL A 398 -0.26 -17.47 -4.20
N TYR A 399 -0.83 -18.09 -3.17
CA TYR A 399 -0.98 -17.53 -1.83
C TYR A 399 -0.22 -18.38 -0.82
N SER A 400 0.21 -17.76 0.28
CA SER A 400 0.70 -18.45 1.47
C SER A 400 0.00 -17.94 2.71
N ILE A 401 -0.31 -18.84 3.63
CA ILE A 401 -0.88 -18.48 4.94
C ILE A 401 0.23 -17.94 5.82
N ASP A 402 -0.05 -16.84 6.53
CA ASP A 402 0.85 -16.27 7.50
C ASP A 402 1.18 -17.27 8.62
N TYR A 403 2.45 -17.31 9.02
CA TYR A 403 2.94 -18.26 10.02
C TYR A 403 2.21 -18.12 11.37
N GLY A 404 1.90 -16.87 11.78
CA GLY A 404 1.14 -16.60 12.99
C GLY A 404 -0.26 -17.20 12.96
N CYS A 405 -0.92 -17.25 11.80
CA CYS A 405 -2.27 -17.79 11.69
C CYS A 405 -2.28 -19.27 12.06
N TYR A 406 -1.51 -20.14 11.39
CA TYR A 406 -1.60 -21.58 11.67
C TYR A 406 -0.83 -22.05 12.92
N THR A 407 -0.02 -21.20 13.55
CA THR A 407 0.62 -21.52 14.84
C THR A 407 -0.20 -21.10 16.05
N SER A 408 -0.99 -20.03 15.93
CA SER A 408 -1.86 -19.52 17.01
C SER A 408 -3.27 -20.09 16.98
N LEU A 409 -3.71 -20.57 15.82
CA LEU A 409 -5.03 -21.13 15.64
C LEU A 409 -5.12 -22.47 16.38
N ASN A 410 -5.50 -22.37 17.66
CA ASN A 410 -6.14 -23.41 18.48
C ASN A 410 -7.50 -23.84 17.87
N ILE A 411 -7.61 -23.99 16.54
CA ILE A 411 -8.90 -24.36 15.93
C ILE A 411 -9.24 -25.82 16.27
N PHE A 412 -8.28 -26.68 16.66
CA PHE A 412 -8.62 -28.06 17.07
C PHE A 412 -7.83 -28.68 18.23
N GLN A 413 -6.84 -28.02 18.87
CA GLN A 413 -6.15 -28.60 20.04
C GLN A 413 -5.46 -27.53 20.90
N SER A 414 -5.55 -27.69 22.23
CA SER A 414 -5.06 -26.77 23.27
C SER A 414 -3.58 -26.91 23.60
N SER A 415 -2.83 -27.70 22.85
CA SER A 415 -1.39 -27.85 23.01
C SER A 415 -0.77 -27.85 21.64
N LEU A 416 0.25 -27.01 21.43
CA LEU A 416 1.14 -27.05 20.27
C LEU A 416 1.48 -28.52 19.95
N ASP A 417 0.77 -29.09 18.99
CA ASP A 417 1.13 -30.38 18.44
C ASP A 417 2.32 -30.09 17.54
N SER A 418 3.49 -29.95 18.18
CA SER A 418 4.75 -29.62 17.50
C SER A 418 5.00 -30.62 16.36
N GLN A 419 4.45 -31.83 16.49
CA GLN A 419 4.39 -32.86 15.46
C GLN A 419 3.65 -32.42 14.18
N LEU A 420 2.55 -31.68 14.26
CA LEU A 420 1.87 -31.15 13.06
C LEU A 420 2.75 -30.13 12.35
N LEU A 421 3.33 -29.18 13.08
CA LEU A 421 4.21 -28.15 12.50
C LEU A 421 5.46 -28.77 11.85
N ASP A 422 6.04 -29.79 12.47
CA ASP A 422 7.21 -30.49 11.94
C ASP A 422 6.88 -31.31 10.68
N ASN A 423 5.59 -31.67 10.49
CA ASN A 423 5.09 -32.40 9.32
C ASN A 423 4.59 -31.49 8.18
N ILE A 424 4.49 -30.17 8.40
CA ILE A 424 4.08 -29.23 7.36
C ILE A 424 5.30 -28.92 6.49
N SER A 425 5.20 -29.30 5.21
CA SER A 425 6.24 -28.94 4.24
C SER A 425 6.09 -27.47 3.86
N THR A 426 7.10 -26.65 4.16
CA THR A 426 7.28 -25.34 3.54
C THR A 426 7.80 -25.54 2.12
N VAL A 427 7.30 -24.74 1.18
CA VAL A 427 7.51 -25.00 -0.25
C VAL A 427 8.83 -24.41 -0.68
N GLU A 428 9.72 -25.27 -1.20
CA GLU A 428 10.97 -24.82 -1.83
C GLU A 428 10.77 -24.48 -3.32
N ASN A 429 9.72 -25.02 -3.94
CA ASN A 429 9.42 -24.82 -5.35
C ASN A 429 7.92 -24.72 -5.64
N PHE A 430 7.48 -23.62 -6.25
CA PHE A 430 6.09 -23.42 -6.66
C PHE A 430 5.53 -24.47 -7.64
N ARG A 431 6.35 -25.38 -8.18
CA ARG A 431 5.86 -26.55 -8.94
C ARG A 431 5.08 -27.54 -8.06
N GLU A 432 5.43 -27.65 -6.79
CA GLU A 432 4.85 -28.64 -5.86
C GLU A 432 3.44 -28.27 -5.37
N ILE A 433 3.02 -27.02 -5.56
CA ILE A 433 1.72 -26.49 -5.13
C ILE A 433 0.69 -26.40 -6.24
N ARG A 434 1.05 -26.77 -7.48
CA ARG A 434 0.18 -26.60 -8.66
C ARG A 434 -1.09 -27.46 -8.66
N ARG A 435 -1.26 -28.29 -7.63
CA ARG A 435 -2.44 -29.14 -7.35
C ARG A 435 -3.16 -28.77 -6.06
N VAL A 436 -2.59 -27.87 -5.27
CA VAL A 436 -3.12 -27.46 -3.96
C VAL A 436 -3.94 -26.21 -4.22
N SER A 437 -5.12 -26.39 -4.81
CA SER A 437 -6.00 -25.28 -5.19
C SER A 437 -7.24 -25.16 -4.31
N LEU A 438 -7.76 -23.94 -4.22
CA LEU A 438 -9.10 -23.63 -3.74
C LEU A 438 -9.94 -23.20 -4.96
N GLU A 439 -10.87 -24.05 -5.35
CA GLU A 439 -11.67 -23.90 -6.57
C GLU A 439 -13.08 -23.36 -6.27
N ASP A 440 -13.93 -23.30 -7.29
CA ASP A 440 -15.31 -22.80 -7.21
C ASP A 440 -16.11 -23.42 -6.07
N ASP A 441 -16.00 -24.72 -5.86
CA ASP A 441 -16.73 -25.43 -4.80
C ASP A 441 -16.38 -24.91 -3.40
N PHE A 442 -15.13 -24.51 -3.18
CA PHE A 442 -14.70 -23.93 -1.90
C PHE A 442 -15.38 -22.56 -1.69
N PHE A 443 -15.31 -21.69 -2.69
CA PHE A 443 -15.89 -20.35 -2.60
C PHE A 443 -17.42 -20.38 -2.56
N ASN A 444 -18.08 -21.27 -3.32
CA ASN A 444 -19.52 -21.48 -3.31
C ASN A 444 -20.02 -21.91 -1.91
N LYS A 445 -19.33 -22.87 -1.28
CA LYS A 445 -19.64 -23.27 0.10
C LYS A 445 -19.42 -22.15 1.11
N PHE A 446 -18.42 -21.29 0.88
CA PHE A 446 -18.17 -20.12 1.73
C PHE A 446 -19.30 -19.08 1.60
N ILE A 447 -19.64 -18.64 0.39
CA ILE A 447 -20.68 -17.61 0.18
C ILE A 447 -22.07 -18.08 0.64
N LEU A 448 -22.37 -19.38 0.53
CA LEU A 448 -23.59 -19.98 1.09
C LEU A 448 -23.66 -19.88 2.62
N GLU A 449 -22.53 -20.12 3.30
CA GLU A 449 -22.48 -20.10 4.77
C GLU A 449 -22.64 -18.69 5.33
N ILE A 450 -22.04 -17.69 4.69
CA ILE A 450 -22.16 -16.30 5.12
C ILE A 450 -23.48 -15.64 4.68
N GLY A 451 -24.36 -16.39 4.02
CA GLY A 451 -25.68 -15.91 3.58
C GLY A 451 -25.64 -14.97 2.36
N GLU A 452 -24.50 -14.86 1.66
CA GLU A 452 -24.37 -14.07 0.43
C GLU A 452 -24.73 -14.86 -0.84
N ALA A 453 -25.21 -16.10 -0.67
CA ALA A 453 -25.67 -16.93 -1.77
C ALA A 453 -26.83 -17.84 -1.37
N PHE A 454 -27.56 -18.34 -2.37
CA PHE A 454 -28.56 -19.40 -2.22
C PHE A 454 -28.58 -20.30 -3.47
N ASN A 455 -29.21 -21.48 -3.38
CA ASN A 455 -29.28 -22.38 -4.52
C ASN A 455 -30.42 -21.98 -5.47
N CYS A 456 -30.13 -21.95 -6.76
CA CYS A 456 -31.12 -21.66 -7.79
C CYS A 456 -32.22 -22.73 -7.83
N PRO A 457 -33.51 -22.35 -7.80
CA PRO A 457 -34.62 -23.28 -7.95
C PRO A 457 -34.67 -23.94 -9.34
N HIS A 458 -34.15 -23.27 -10.38
CA HIS A 458 -34.19 -23.76 -11.76
C HIS A 458 -33.06 -24.74 -12.08
N CYS A 459 -31.81 -24.37 -11.75
CA CYS A 459 -30.63 -25.16 -12.13
C CYS A 459 -29.90 -25.81 -10.95
N GLY A 460 -30.35 -25.58 -9.70
CA GLY A 460 -29.73 -26.12 -8.49
C GLY A 460 -28.37 -25.51 -8.11
N LYS A 461 -27.76 -24.70 -8.99
CA LYS A 461 -26.44 -24.10 -8.76
C LYS A 461 -26.53 -22.89 -7.83
N THR A 462 -25.45 -22.64 -7.10
CA THR A 462 -25.30 -21.50 -6.19
C THR A 462 -25.36 -20.16 -6.94
N ILE A 463 -26.24 -19.27 -6.49
CA ILE A 463 -26.37 -17.89 -6.96
C ILE A 463 -25.68 -16.98 -5.97
N ASP A 464 -24.66 -16.28 -6.44
CA ASP A 464 -24.02 -15.19 -5.69
C ASP A 464 -24.90 -13.93 -5.78
N THR A 465 -25.38 -13.48 -4.62
CA THR A 465 -26.25 -12.29 -4.51
C THR A 465 -25.53 -10.97 -4.77
N ASN A 466 -24.19 -10.96 -4.71
CA ASN A 466 -23.37 -9.81 -5.07
C ASN A 466 -23.01 -9.80 -6.56
N HIS A 467 -23.32 -10.87 -7.31
CA HIS A 467 -23.04 -10.93 -8.73
C HIS A 467 -23.88 -9.90 -9.52
N ALA A 468 -23.28 -9.23 -10.50
CA ALA A 468 -23.91 -8.16 -11.26
C ALA A 468 -25.25 -8.56 -11.91
N SER A 469 -25.37 -9.81 -12.39
CA SER A 469 -26.63 -10.34 -12.94
C SER A 469 -27.77 -10.33 -11.92
N TYR A 470 -27.50 -10.72 -10.68
CA TYR A 470 -28.49 -10.74 -9.61
C TYR A 470 -28.77 -9.32 -9.10
N VAL A 471 -27.74 -8.52 -8.88
CA VAL A 471 -27.89 -7.13 -8.40
C VAL A 471 -28.70 -6.28 -9.39
N LYS A 472 -28.46 -6.41 -10.70
CA LYS A 472 -29.11 -5.57 -11.71
C LYS A 472 -30.49 -6.07 -12.15
N LYS A 473 -30.69 -7.40 -12.21
CA LYS A 473 -31.88 -8.00 -12.83
C LYS A 473 -32.44 -9.22 -12.09
N LYS A 474 -31.94 -9.55 -10.90
CA LYS A 474 -32.37 -10.75 -10.12
C LYS A 474 -32.27 -12.07 -10.90
N LEU A 475 -31.32 -12.13 -11.84
CA LEU A 475 -31.07 -13.32 -12.66
C LEU A 475 -30.04 -14.24 -12.00
N CYS A 476 -30.22 -15.54 -12.19
CA CYS A 476 -29.21 -16.54 -11.88
C CYS A 476 -27.95 -16.29 -12.73
N ASN A 477 -26.78 -16.20 -12.10
CA ASN A 477 -25.49 -16.07 -12.79
C ASN A 477 -25.03 -17.34 -13.53
N ASN A 478 -25.81 -18.43 -13.47
CA ASN A 478 -25.51 -19.69 -14.15
C ASN A 478 -26.45 -20.00 -15.31
N CYS A 479 -27.77 -19.95 -15.09
CA CYS A 479 -28.77 -20.26 -16.13
C CYS A 479 -29.45 -19.02 -16.70
N PHE A 480 -29.19 -17.82 -16.17
CA PHE A 480 -29.79 -16.56 -16.57
C PHE A 480 -31.32 -16.48 -16.45
N GLU A 481 -31.94 -17.46 -15.79
CA GLU A 481 -33.35 -17.42 -15.41
C GLU A 481 -33.57 -16.45 -14.24
N GLU A 482 -34.75 -15.84 -14.22
CA GLU A 482 -35.21 -14.97 -13.13
C GLU A 482 -35.58 -15.82 -11.91
N VAL A 483 -35.15 -15.37 -10.72
CA VAL A 483 -35.16 -16.20 -9.51
C VAL A 483 -36.02 -15.63 -8.38
N LEU A 484 -36.50 -14.40 -8.55
CA LEU A 484 -37.39 -13.68 -7.64
C LEU A 484 -38.30 -12.73 -8.42
#